data_AF-A0A960SL97-F1
#
_entry.id   AF-A0A960SL97-F1
#
_cell.length_a   1.000
_cell.length_b   1.000
_cell.length_c   1.000
_cell.angle_alpha   90.00
_cell.angle_beta   90.00
_cell.angle_gamma   90.00
#
_symmetry.space_group_name_H-M   'P 1'
#
loop_
_entity.id
_entity.type
_entity.pdbx_description
1 polymer ?
#
loop_
_entity_poly.entity_id
_entity_poly.type
_entity_poly.pdbx_seq_one_letter_code
_entity_poly.pdbx_strand_id
1 'polypeptide(L)'
;RLSHFLVTLILGLGISLATGAELRIDLLGSPPGQIPKGFRSTLAGQGRPGDWQVVLTDAPGALEPFTPQARAPQRPAVAQLSREVGSERFPLLVYDEQVFTDFTVRTRIKMVEGEDEQMAGVAFRLADEKNFYVVRASAKGNTLRFYRVQDGQRSQPVGVDLDVSAGAWHELEVECVGNRIRVRFDGKQSIPDLTDNTFREGKFALWTMSDSISQFADIRLNYIPRTTLAEDLVADGIQRYDRLISLAICSTTSTRKDLHVVASSEADRVGEPAGEMAGKVLAENVPYVAKRSGNVVAMLPLHDRNGDPIAAVRVEMKSFPGQTDKNAFVRAAPIVKRMQARVLSLEELTR
;
A
#
# COMPACT_ATOMS: atom_id res chain seq x y z
N ARG A 1 -52.23 35.86 4.63
CA ARG A 1 -50.78 36.02 4.87
C ARG A 1 -50.16 34.64 4.69
N LEU A 2 -49.45 34.43 3.59
CA LEU A 2 -48.78 33.17 3.27
C LEU A 2 -47.56 32.99 4.19
N SER A 3 -47.38 31.81 4.77
CA SER A 3 -46.07 31.36 5.27
C SER A 3 -45.60 30.19 4.41
N HIS A 4 -44.64 30.47 3.55
CA HIS A 4 -43.75 29.48 2.93
C HIS A 4 -42.59 29.16 3.88
N PHE A 5 -41.82 28.13 3.52
CA PHE A 5 -40.53 27.64 4.05
C PHE A 5 -40.63 26.47 5.03
N LEU A 6 -39.87 25.37 4.90
CA LEU A 6 -39.00 24.84 3.85
C LEU A 6 -38.64 23.43 4.36
N VAL A 7 -38.97 22.37 3.62
CA VAL A 7 -38.55 21.01 3.99
C VAL A 7 -37.13 20.81 3.47
N THR A 8 -36.14 20.90 4.35
CA THR A 8 -34.76 20.59 4.00
C THR A 8 -34.60 19.07 3.95
N LEU A 9 -34.60 18.52 2.74
CA LEU A 9 -34.24 17.14 2.45
C LEU A 9 -32.73 16.99 2.69
N ILE A 10 -32.33 16.41 3.82
CA ILE A 10 -30.93 16.02 4.05
C ILE A 10 -30.66 14.78 3.19
N LEU A 11 -30.05 15.00 2.03
CA LEU A 11 -29.41 13.93 1.26
C LEU A 11 -28.24 13.41 2.12
N GLY A 12 -28.45 12.29 2.80
CA GLY A 12 -27.36 11.55 3.42
C GLY A 12 -26.45 11.02 2.32
N LEU A 13 -25.34 11.72 2.04
CA LEU A 13 -24.22 11.10 1.35
C LEU A 13 -23.71 9.98 2.25
N GLY A 14 -24.05 8.75 1.90
CA GLY A 14 -23.37 7.57 2.41
C GLY A 14 -21.91 7.66 1.98
N ILE A 15 -21.05 8.16 2.86
CA ILE A 15 -19.61 7.95 2.76
C ILE A 15 -19.43 6.47 2.99
N SER A 16 -19.19 5.74 1.89
CA SER A 16 -18.74 4.36 1.97
C SER A 16 -17.46 4.37 2.80
N LEU A 17 -17.52 3.84 4.02
CA LEU A 17 -16.34 3.61 4.85
C LEU A 17 -15.55 2.51 4.14
N ALA A 18 -14.68 2.90 3.19
CA ALA A 18 -13.60 2.03 2.77
C ALA A 18 -12.83 1.69 4.05
N THR A 19 -12.82 0.42 4.44
CA THR A 19 -12.09 -0.05 5.61
C THR A 19 -10.59 0.07 5.30
N GLY A 20 -9.98 1.20 5.69
CA GLY A 20 -8.55 1.40 5.57
C GLY A 20 -7.78 0.38 6.42
N ALA A 21 -6.69 -0.15 5.89
CA ALA A 21 -5.72 -0.93 6.64
C ALA A 21 -4.65 -0.02 7.24
N GLU A 22 -4.09 -0.42 8.39
CA GLU A 22 -2.97 0.25 9.03
C GLU A 22 -1.70 -0.59 8.87
N LEU A 23 -0.66 -0.01 8.29
CA LEU A 23 0.70 -0.52 8.30
C LEU A 23 1.52 0.31 9.28
N ARG A 24 2.04 -0.34 10.33
CA ARG A 24 3.05 0.24 11.21
C ARG A 24 4.40 -0.38 10.89
N ILE A 25 5.40 0.44 10.64
CA ILE A 25 6.76 -0.06 10.43
C ILE A 25 7.33 -0.47 11.79
N ASP A 26 7.45 -1.78 12.02
CA ASP A 26 8.03 -2.33 13.23
C ASP A 26 9.55 -2.22 13.21
N LEU A 27 10.07 -1.25 13.97
CA LEU A 27 11.50 -1.07 14.17
C LEU A 27 12.02 -1.83 15.40
N LEU A 28 11.16 -2.35 16.28
CA LEU A 28 11.59 -3.12 17.46
C LEU A 28 12.14 -4.49 17.05
N GLY A 29 11.59 -5.08 16.00
CA GLY A 29 12.09 -6.32 15.42
C GLY A 29 13.37 -6.18 14.58
N SER A 30 13.86 -4.94 14.36
CA SER A 30 15.04 -4.67 13.52
C SER A 30 16.27 -4.38 14.40
N PRO A 31 17.38 -5.14 14.27
CA PRO A 31 18.58 -4.90 15.05
C PRO A 31 19.18 -3.50 14.78
N PRO A 32 19.68 -2.79 15.82
CA PRO A 32 20.43 -1.56 15.62
C PRO A 32 21.62 -1.74 14.67
N GLY A 33 21.94 -0.71 13.88
CA GLY A 33 23.00 -0.73 12.89
C GLY A 33 22.64 -1.37 11.55
N GLN A 34 21.41 -1.85 11.38
CA GLN A 34 20.93 -2.46 10.13
C GLN A 34 19.82 -1.64 9.47
N ILE A 35 19.64 -1.82 8.17
CA ILE A 35 18.47 -1.33 7.45
C ILE A 35 17.23 -2.10 7.96
N PRO A 36 16.10 -1.43 8.27
CA PRO A 36 14.87 -2.11 8.67
C PRO A 36 14.38 -3.11 7.62
N LYS A 37 13.74 -4.19 8.05
CA LYS A 37 13.18 -5.19 7.14
C LYS A 37 12.18 -4.55 6.16
N GLY A 38 12.22 -4.97 4.89
CA GLY A 38 11.33 -4.49 3.83
C GLY A 38 11.76 -3.16 3.21
N PHE A 39 12.88 -2.59 3.65
CA PHE A 39 13.44 -1.37 3.08
C PHE A 39 14.68 -1.62 2.23
N ARG A 40 14.88 -0.75 1.24
CA ARG A 40 16.08 -0.69 0.40
C ARG A 40 16.62 0.73 0.34
N SER A 41 17.93 0.88 0.52
CA SER A 41 18.64 2.15 0.31
C SER A 41 18.84 2.39 -1.19
N THR A 42 18.50 3.59 -1.65
CA THR A 42 18.72 4.05 -3.02
C THR A 42 19.01 5.56 -3.03
N LEU A 43 19.14 6.13 -4.22
CA LEU A 43 19.53 7.52 -4.42
C LEU A 43 18.79 8.13 -5.61
N ALA A 44 18.16 9.28 -5.39
CA ALA A 44 17.80 10.19 -6.47
C ALA A 44 18.92 11.23 -6.66
N GLY A 45 19.19 11.60 -7.92
CA GLY A 45 20.25 12.54 -8.26
C GLY A 45 21.64 11.90 -8.38
N GLN A 46 22.66 12.49 -7.75
CA GLN A 46 24.08 12.14 -7.89
C GLN A 46 24.74 11.80 -6.55
N GLY A 47 25.87 11.07 -6.60
CA GLY A 47 26.63 10.66 -5.42
C GLY A 47 26.37 9.21 -5.02
N ARG A 48 26.58 8.88 -3.74
CA ARG A 48 26.28 7.54 -3.19
C ARG A 48 24.95 7.50 -2.44
N PRO A 49 24.25 6.34 -2.39
CA PRO A 49 23.10 6.14 -1.50
C PRO A 49 23.40 6.48 -0.04
N GLY A 50 22.34 6.68 0.75
CA GLY A 50 22.46 6.99 2.17
C GLY A 50 22.93 5.79 2.99
N ASP A 51 23.63 6.08 4.08
CA ASP A 51 23.92 5.12 5.14
C ASP A 51 22.73 5.08 6.11
N TRP A 52 21.81 4.15 5.87
CA TRP A 52 20.55 4.05 6.60
C TRP A 52 20.61 2.92 7.63
N GLN A 53 20.27 3.22 8.88
CA GLN A 53 20.39 2.26 9.97
C GLN A 53 19.31 2.48 11.04
N VAL A 54 18.90 1.40 11.71
CA VAL A 54 18.13 1.50 12.95
C VAL A 54 19.06 1.97 14.07
N VAL A 55 18.63 2.99 14.81
CA VAL A 55 19.34 3.54 15.98
C VAL A 55 18.40 3.60 17.17
N LEU A 56 18.96 3.60 18.37
CA LEU A 56 18.21 3.90 19.60
C LEU A 56 18.30 5.40 19.88
N THR A 57 17.17 6.03 20.17
CA THR A 57 17.07 7.48 20.37
C THR A 57 15.96 7.84 21.37
N ASP A 58 15.88 9.11 21.75
CA ASP A 58 14.89 9.67 22.66
C ASP A 58 13.53 9.98 21.99
N ALA A 59 13.14 9.18 20.99
CA ALA A 59 11.93 9.45 20.21
C ALA A 59 10.66 9.52 21.09
N PRO A 60 9.71 10.42 20.77
CA PRO A 60 8.46 10.53 21.52
C PRO A 60 7.68 9.22 21.48
N GLY A 61 7.14 8.83 22.63
CA GLY A 61 6.29 7.65 22.79
C GLY A 61 4.80 7.96 22.72
N ALA A 62 3.98 6.91 22.66
CA ALA A 62 2.52 7.01 22.79
C ALA A 62 2.07 7.33 24.23
N LEU A 63 2.94 7.15 25.23
CA LEU A 63 2.68 7.45 26.63
C LEU A 63 3.70 8.49 27.09
N GLU A 64 3.20 9.58 27.69
CA GLU A 64 4.05 10.55 28.36
C GLU A 64 4.69 9.91 29.61
N PRO A 65 5.92 10.30 29.97
CA PRO A 65 6.52 9.86 31.23
C PRO A 65 5.64 10.26 32.41
N PHE A 66 5.32 9.30 33.29
CA PHE A 66 4.51 9.55 34.50
C PHE A 66 5.14 10.55 35.47
N THR A 67 6.44 10.84 35.34
CA THR A 67 7.14 11.86 36.13
C THR A 67 8.10 12.68 35.25
N PRO A 68 8.26 13.99 35.50
CA PRO A 68 9.16 14.86 34.73
C PRO A 68 10.65 14.44 34.76
N GLN A 69 11.04 13.59 35.71
CA GLN A 69 12.43 13.17 35.96
C GLN A 69 12.75 11.79 35.39
N ALA A 70 11.75 11.03 34.93
CA ALA A 70 11.99 9.74 34.30
C ALA A 70 12.68 9.95 32.94
N ARG A 71 13.87 9.38 32.76
CA ARG A 71 14.47 9.28 31.41
C ARG A 71 13.50 8.53 30.52
N ALA A 72 13.06 9.17 29.43
CA ALA A 72 12.28 8.49 28.42
C ALA A 72 13.06 7.25 27.95
N PRO A 73 12.42 6.06 27.90
CA PRO A 73 13.08 4.88 27.38
C PRO A 73 13.56 5.16 25.96
N GLN A 74 14.79 4.75 25.64
CA GLN A 74 15.31 4.81 24.29
C GLN A 74 14.44 3.93 23.38
N ARG A 75 14.06 4.46 22.22
CA ARG A 75 13.19 3.81 21.23
C ARG A 75 13.93 3.67 19.91
N PRO A 76 13.62 2.64 19.11
CA PRO A 76 14.19 2.52 17.79
C PRO A 76 13.66 3.61 16.85
N ALA A 77 14.56 4.16 16.05
CA ALA A 77 14.30 5.07 14.94
C ALA A 77 15.17 4.67 13.75
N VAL A 78 14.80 5.09 12.55
CA VAL A 78 15.65 4.95 11.36
C VAL A 78 16.45 6.23 11.19
N ALA A 79 17.76 6.14 11.02
CA ALA A 79 18.64 7.27 10.78
C ALA A 79 19.32 7.17 9.42
N GLN A 80 19.46 8.30 8.73
CA GLN A 80 20.50 8.48 7.72
C GLN A 80 21.74 9.04 8.43
N LEU A 81 22.91 8.45 8.21
CA LEU A 81 24.18 8.81 8.88
C LEU A 81 25.30 9.28 7.95
N SER A 82 25.06 9.28 6.64
CA SER A 82 26.08 9.64 5.64
C SER A 82 26.26 11.15 5.55
N ARG A 83 27.46 11.60 5.89
CA ARG A 83 27.91 13.00 5.81
C ARG A 83 28.41 13.43 4.42
N GLU A 84 28.01 12.71 3.37
CA GLU A 84 28.46 13.04 2.02
C GLU A 84 27.68 14.25 1.49
N VAL A 85 28.42 15.32 1.20
CA VAL A 85 27.89 16.56 0.66
C VAL A 85 27.57 16.41 -0.84
N GLY A 86 26.44 16.99 -1.27
CA GLY A 86 26.09 17.10 -2.68
C GLY A 86 24.79 17.88 -2.90
N SER A 87 24.83 18.89 -3.77
CA SER A 87 23.70 19.78 -4.05
C SER A 87 22.50 19.09 -4.71
N GLU A 88 22.74 18.01 -5.46
CA GLU A 88 21.71 17.19 -6.09
C GLU A 88 21.83 15.73 -5.61
N ARG A 89 22.11 15.54 -4.33
CA ARG A 89 22.19 14.22 -3.68
C ARG A 89 20.96 14.02 -2.78
N PHE A 90 20.12 13.04 -3.11
CA PHE A 90 18.86 12.79 -2.40
C PHE A 90 18.76 11.32 -1.94
N PRO A 91 19.36 10.97 -0.79
CA PRO A 91 19.24 9.63 -0.24
C PRO A 91 17.78 9.24 0.02
N LEU A 92 17.43 8.03 -0.40
CA LEU A 92 16.10 7.47 -0.28
C LEU A 92 16.17 6.13 0.46
N LEU A 93 15.25 5.90 1.40
CA LEU A 93 15.02 4.59 1.99
C LEU A 93 13.62 4.13 1.62
N VAL A 94 13.52 3.28 0.60
CA VAL A 94 12.24 2.88 -0.03
C VAL A 94 11.68 1.66 0.67
N TYR A 95 10.40 1.71 1.03
CA TYR A 95 9.64 0.53 1.47
C TYR A 95 9.19 -0.27 0.25
N ASP A 96 9.78 -1.45 0.04
CA ASP A 96 9.64 -2.22 -1.19
C ASP A 96 8.46 -3.20 -1.20
N GLU A 97 7.88 -3.49 -0.03
CA GLU A 97 6.85 -4.52 0.14
C GLU A 97 5.48 -4.12 -0.43
N GLN A 98 5.23 -2.83 -0.67
CA GLN A 98 3.90 -2.37 -1.09
C GLN A 98 3.89 -1.11 -1.97
N VAL A 99 2.96 -1.08 -2.91
CA VAL A 99 2.60 0.09 -3.74
C VAL A 99 1.26 0.65 -3.26
N PHE A 100 1.22 1.95 -3.01
CA PHE A 100 0.05 2.65 -2.47
C PHE A 100 -0.61 3.54 -3.53
N THR A 101 -1.93 3.66 -3.51
CA THR A 101 -2.72 4.68 -4.25
C THR A 101 -3.11 5.81 -3.31
N ASP A 102 -4.11 5.51 -2.47
CA ASP A 102 -4.73 6.37 -1.48
C ASP A 102 -4.26 5.93 -0.11
N PHE A 103 -3.58 6.85 0.57
CA PHE A 103 -2.97 6.59 1.85
C PHE A 103 -2.76 7.90 2.62
N THR A 104 -2.65 7.78 3.94
CA THR A 104 -2.09 8.80 4.81
C THR A 104 -0.86 8.22 5.47
N VAL A 105 0.30 8.83 5.25
CA VAL A 105 1.51 8.52 6.00
C VAL A 105 1.73 9.56 7.08
N ARG A 106 2.06 9.11 8.28
CA ARG A 106 2.49 9.92 9.41
C ARG A 106 3.83 9.39 9.92
N THR A 107 4.76 10.29 10.17
CA THR A 107 6.07 9.97 10.74
C THR A 107 6.57 11.12 11.58
N ARG A 108 7.41 10.84 12.57
CA ARG A 108 8.17 11.86 13.28
C ARG A 108 9.56 11.98 12.67
N ILE A 109 10.01 13.21 12.45
CA ILE A 109 11.33 13.53 11.88
C ILE A 109 12.14 14.39 12.85
N LYS A 110 13.45 14.15 12.91
CA LYS A 110 14.41 14.96 13.68
C LYS A 110 15.64 15.20 12.82
N MET A 111 15.92 16.45 12.48
CA MET A 111 17.13 16.85 11.75
C MET A 111 18.22 17.09 12.79
N VAL A 112 19.18 16.17 12.90
CA VAL A 112 20.14 16.12 14.01
C VAL A 112 21.37 16.97 13.71
N GLU A 113 21.99 16.73 12.55
CA GLU A 113 23.23 17.38 12.13
C GLU A 113 23.27 17.50 10.60
N GLY A 114 24.28 18.22 10.11
CA GLY A 114 24.55 18.48 8.70
C GLY A 114 25.16 19.87 8.56
N GLU A 115 26.26 19.97 7.82
CA GLU A 115 26.99 21.20 7.54
C GLU A 115 26.31 21.97 6.43
N ASP A 116 26.04 21.30 5.29
CA ASP A 116 25.43 21.94 4.13
C ASP A 116 23.92 21.96 4.23
N GLU A 117 23.31 20.83 4.59
CA GLU A 117 21.86 20.70 4.70
C GLU A 117 21.42 20.05 6.01
N GLN A 118 20.26 20.50 6.52
CA GLN A 118 19.57 19.88 7.65
C GLN A 118 18.12 19.65 7.27
N MET A 119 17.88 18.55 6.55
CA MET A 119 16.59 18.23 5.96
C MET A 119 16.14 16.80 6.23
N ALA A 120 14.82 16.65 6.38
CA ALA A 120 14.16 15.36 6.44
C ALA A 120 12.80 15.46 5.76
N GLY A 121 12.34 14.37 5.17
CA GLY A 121 11.08 14.34 4.47
C GLY A 121 10.64 12.93 4.10
N VAL A 122 9.55 12.88 3.36
CA VAL A 122 9.03 11.65 2.79
C VAL A 122 8.88 11.82 1.28
N ALA A 123 9.34 10.81 0.54
CA ALA A 123 9.01 10.64 -0.86
C ALA A 123 7.87 9.63 -0.98
N PHE A 124 6.94 9.88 -1.90
CA PHE A 124 5.72 9.10 -2.01
C PHE A 124 5.19 9.11 -3.43
N ARG A 125 4.33 8.11 -3.71
CA ARG A 125 4.00 7.72 -5.08
C ARG A 125 5.28 7.58 -5.93
N LEU A 126 6.29 6.97 -5.32
CA LEU A 126 7.60 6.75 -5.92
C LEU A 126 7.49 5.57 -6.88
N ALA A 127 7.59 5.85 -8.17
CA ALA A 127 7.69 4.82 -9.21
C ALA A 127 9.14 4.33 -9.34
N ASP A 128 10.08 5.27 -9.36
CA ASP A 128 11.51 5.04 -9.42
C ASP A 128 12.28 6.26 -8.87
N GLU A 129 13.61 6.21 -8.87
CA GLU A 129 14.51 7.26 -8.36
C GLU A 129 14.45 8.58 -9.16
N LYS A 130 13.67 8.65 -10.24
CA LYS A 130 13.47 9.84 -11.08
C LYS A 130 12.03 10.34 -11.08
N ASN A 131 11.09 9.59 -10.50
CA ASN A 131 9.66 9.82 -10.62
C ASN A 131 8.95 9.63 -9.27
N PHE A 132 8.75 10.72 -8.53
CA PHE A 132 8.09 10.72 -7.23
C PHE A 132 7.63 12.14 -6.81
N TYR A 133 6.77 12.19 -5.81
CA TYR A 133 6.56 13.43 -5.03
C TYR A 133 7.41 13.40 -3.77
N VAL A 134 7.82 14.57 -3.29
CA VAL A 134 8.51 14.71 -2.00
C VAL A 134 7.97 15.89 -1.22
N VAL A 135 7.76 15.69 0.07
CA VAL A 135 7.56 16.77 1.05
C VAL A 135 8.73 16.73 2.01
N ARG A 136 9.38 17.87 2.19
CA ARG A 136 10.57 18.00 3.04
C ARG A 136 10.52 19.23 3.92
N ALA A 137 10.93 19.07 5.17
CA ALA A 137 11.24 20.15 6.09
C ALA A 137 12.75 20.44 6.04
N SER A 138 13.12 21.71 6.19
CA SER A 138 14.52 22.15 6.34
C SER A 138 14.64 23.02 7.58
N ALA A 139 15.48 22.59 8.52
CA ALA A 139 15.78 23.37 9.72
C ALA A 139 16.70 24.56 9.41
N LYS A 140 17.73 24.34 8.58
CA LYS A 140 18.64 25.40 8.16
C LYS A 140 17.95 26.45 7.29
N GLY A 141 17.05 26.02 6.42
CA GLY A 141 16.31 26.88 5.50
C GLY A 141 14.96 27.36 6.02
N ASN A 142 14.52 26.96 7.22
CA ASN A 142 13.21 27.29 7.80
C ASN A 142 12.05 27.20 6.81
N THR A 143 11.94 26.04 6.16
CA THR A 143 10.96 25.83 5.10
C THR A 143 10.35 24.44 5.11
N LEU A 144 9.06 24.39 4.80
CA LEU A 144 8.35 23.16 4.46
C LEU A 144 7.93 23.24 2.99
N ARG A 145 8.49 22.37 2.15
CA ARG A 145 8.30 22.41 0.70
C ARG A 145 7.87 21.06 0.14
N PHE A 146 6.95 21.12 -0.80
CA PHE A 146 6.55 20.06 -1.70
C PHE A 146 7.25 20.26 -3.05
N TYR A 147 7.66 19.15 -3.65
CA TYR A 147 8.13 19.09 -5.02
C TYR A 147 7.57 17.87 -5.74
N ARG A 148 7.36 18.02 -7.04
CA ARG A 148 7.27 16.90 -7.97
C ARG A 148 8.64 16.69 -8.61
N VAL A 149 9.13 15.46 -8.58
CA VAL A 149 10.31 15.02 -9.35
C VAL A 149 9.81 14.15 -10.48
N GLN A 150 9.97 14.61 -11.71
CA GLN A 150 9.55 13.90 -12.93
C GLN A 150 10.73 13.84 -13.89
N ASP A 151 11.06 12.65 -14.37
CA ASP A 151 12.22 12.40 -15.22
C ASP A 151 13.54 12.93 -14.61
N GLY A 152 13.63 12.90 -13.28
CA GLY A 152 14.77 13.39 -12.50
C GLY A 152 14.80 14.91 -12.33
N GLN A 153 13.83 15.64 -12.87
CA GLN A 153 13.73 17.09 -12.75
C GLN A 153 12.76 17.49 -11.65
N ARG A 154 13.23 18.35 -10.74
CA ARG A 154 12.44 18.87 -9.62
C ARG A 154 11.64 20.09 -10.07
N SER A 155 10.35 20.13 -9.74
CA SER A 155 9.46 21.26 -9.98
C SER A 155 9.87 22.49 -9.18
N GLN A 156 9.22 23.63 -9.43
CA GLN A 156 9.26 24.74 -8.48
C GLN A 156 8.68 24.29 -7.12
N PRO A 157 9.21 24.81 -6.00
CA PRO A 157 8.71 24.49 -4.68
C PRO A 157 7.31 25.04 -4.46
N VAL A 158 6.43 24.23 -3.88
CA VAL A 158 5.17 24.72 -3.29
C VAL A 158 5.25 24.55 -1.78
N GLY A 159 4.94 25.58 -1.00
CA GLY A 159 4.98 25.47 0.46
C GLY A 159 5.15 26.82 1.15
N VAL A 160 5.65 26.78 2.38
CA VAL A 160 5.74 27.95 3.25
C VAL A 160 7.12 28.06 3.91
N ASP A 161 7.44 29.28 4.32
CA ASP A 161 8.48 29.51 5.32
C ASP A 161 7.86 29.22 6.69
N LEU A 162 8.57 28.45 7.51
CA LEU A 162 8.12 27.98 8.82
C LEU A 162 9.37 27.73 9.66
N ASP A 163 9.33 28.13 10.93
CA ASP A 163 10.39 27.79 11.87
C ASP A 163 10.43 26.27 12.10
N VAL A 164 11.57 25.65 11.80
CA VAL A 164 11.78 24.21 11.92
C VAL A 164 13.00 24.02 12.80
N SER A 165 12.78 23.60 14.05
CA SER A 165 13.84 23.49 15.04
C SER A 165 14.76 22.29 14.77
N ALA A 166 16.05 22.55 14.55
CA ALA A 166 17.06 21.50 14.50
C ALA A 166 17.12 20.76 15.85
N GLY A 167 17.38 19.46 15.83
CA GLY A 167 17.47 18.61 17.02
C GLY A 167 16.15 18.38 17.76
N ALA A 168 15.02 18.91 17.27
CA ALA A 168 13.69 18.65 17.81
C ALA A 168 12.92 17.63 16.96
N TRP A 169 12.01 16.90 17.59
CA TRP A 169 11.09 16.01 16.89
C TRP A 169 9.89 16.80 16.37
N HIS A 170 9.61 16.65 15.08
CA HIS A 170 8.44 17.20 14.41
C HIS A 170 7.59 16.09 13.81
N GLU A 171 6.27 16.27 13.76
CA GLU A 171 5.36 15.35 13.06
C GLU A 171 5.15 15.81 11.63
N LEU A 172 5.38 14.92 10.66
CA LEU A 172 5.05 15.12 9.26
C LEU A 172 3.95 14.14 8.85
N GLU A 173 2.89 14.67 8.26
CA GLU A 173 1.79 13.88 7.71
C GLU A 173 1.51 14.27 6.25
N VAL A 174 1.37 13.26 5.39
CA VAL A 174 0.96 13.42 3.99
C VAL A 174 -0.23 12.52 3.71
N GLU A 175 -1.35 13.11 3.32
CA GLU A 175 -2.59 12.44 2.92
C GLU A 175 -2.76 12.55 1.39
N CYS A 176 -2.94 11.41 0.74
CA CYS A 176 -3.21 11.27 -0.68
C CYS A 176 -4.58 10.60 -0.89
N VAL A 177 -5.50 11.28 -1.58
CA VAL A 177 -6.82 10.73 -1.97
C VAL A 177 -7.08 11.09 -3.42
N GLY A 178 -7.08 10.08 -4.30
CA GLY A 178 -7.15 10.29 -5.75
C GLY A 178 -5.97 11.12 -6.25
N ASN A 179 -6.21 12.34 -6.72
CA ASN A 179 -5.15 13.26 -7.16
C ASN A 179 -4.89 14.42 -6.19
N ARG A 180 -5.56 14.43 -5.04
CA ARG A 180 -5.42 15.47 -4.03
C ARG A 180 -4.37 15.05 -3.00
N ILE A 181 -3.50 16.00 -2.65
CA ILE A 181 -2.43 15.82 -1.67
C ILE A 181 -2.60 16.90 -0.60
N ARG A 182 -2.61 16.49 0.67
CA ARG A 182 -2.63 17.37 1.83
C ARG A 182 -1.43 17.09 2.72
N VAL A 183 -0.80 18.15 3.19
CA VAL A 183 0.38 18.09 4.05
C VAL A 183 0.10 18.77 5.37
N ARG A 184 0.35 18.08 6.48
CA ARG A 184 0.37 18.65 7.82
C ARG A 184 1.76 18.53 8.43
N PHE A 185 2.16 19.56 9.16
CA PHE A 185 3.39 19.60 9.93
C PHE A 185 3.05 20.07 11.34
N ASP A 186 3.44 19.29 12.35
CA ASP A 186 3.05 19.44 13.75
C ASP A 186 1.53 19.65 13.92
N GLY A 187 0.75 18.79 13.25
CA GLY A 187 -0.71 18.81 13.27
C GLY A 187 -1.38 19.96 12.49
N LYS A 188 -0.62 20.96 12.02
CA LYS A 188 -1.15 22.09 11.25
C LYS A 188 -1.03 21.83 9.75
N GLN A 189 -2.11 22.08 9.01
CA GLN A 189 -2.04 22.12 7.54
C GLN A 189 -1.25 23.37 7.10
N SER A 190 0.04 23.18 6.81
CA SER A 190 0.98 24.27 6.53
C SER A 190 1.18 24.51 5.04
N ILE A 191 0.85 23.54 4.18
CA ILE A 191 0.82 23.73 2.72
C ILE A 191 -0.64 23.78 2.26
N PRO A 192 -1.01 24.65 1.29
CA PRO A 192 -2.31 24.59 0.62
C PRO A 192 -2.59 23.19 0.07
N ASP A 193 -3.88 22.84 -0.08
CA ASP A 193 -4.24 21.59 -0.75
C ASP A 193 -3.66 21.59 -2.18
N LEU A 194 -2.97 20.51 -2.52
CA LEU A 194 -2.36 20.34 -3.84
C LEU A 194 -3.23 19.38 -4.66
N THR A 195 -3.21 19.57 -5.98
CA THR A 195 -3.83 18.64 -6.94
C THR A 195 -2.85 18.40 -8.08
N ASP A 196 -2.47 17.14 -8.28
CA ASP A 196 -1.51 16.77 -9.32
C ASP A 196 -1.84 15.37 -9.87
N ASN A 197 -1.80 15.22 -11.20
CA ASN A 197 -2.20 13.98 -11.88
C ASN A 197 -1.00 13.16 -12.38
N THR A 198 0.23 13.59 -12.14
CA THR A 198 1.43 12.95 -12.70
C THR A 198 1.63 11.54 -12.14
N PHE A 199 1.55 11.35 -10.83
CA PHE A 199 1.68 10.04 -10.19
C PHE A 199 0.40 9.72 -9.40
N ARG A 200 -0.21 8.58 -9.71
CA ARG A 200 -1.42 8.07 -9.03
C ARG A 200 -1.12 6.97 -8.02
N GLU A 201 0.04 6.37 -8.15
CA GLU A 201 0.50 5.28 -7.32
C GLU A 201 2.01 5.25 -7.18
N GLY A 202 2.50 4.54 -6.18
CA GLY A 202 3.90 4.21 -6.04
C GLY A 202 4.24 3.83 -4.62
N LYS A 203 5.54 3.65 -4.38
CA LYS A 203 6.08 3.29 -3.08
C LYS A 203 6.20 4.52 -2.17
N PHE A 204 6.40 4.25 -0.89
CA PHE A 204 6.76 5.21 0.13
C PHE A 204 8.27 5.13 0.41
N ALA A 205 8.90 6.26 0.70
CA ALA A 205 10.30 6.31 1.11
C ALA A 205 10.58 7.43 2.12
N LEU A 206 11.55 7.18 3.00
CA LEU A 206 12.18 8.24 3.79
C LEU A 206 13.18 8.98 2.90
N TRP A 207 13.30 10.29 3.10
CA TRP A 207 14.09 11.16 2.24
C TRP A 207 14.96 12.11 3.05
N THR A 208 16.22 12.28 2.65
CA THR A 208 17.10 13.36 3.12
C THR A 208 17.82 14.02 1.93
N MET A 209 18.66 15.02 2.21
CA MET A 209 19.44 15.72 1.19
C MET A 209 20.89 15.90 1.65
N SER A 210 21.83 15.81 0.70
CA SER A 210 23.25 16.06 0.96
C SER A 210 23.74 15.26 2.18
N ASP A 211 24.35 15.93 3.15
CA ASP A 211 24.96 15.42 4.37
C ASP A 211 24.03 15.46 5.60
N SER A 212 22.72 15.65 5.38
CA SER A 212 21.72 15.70 6.46
C SER A 212 21.66 14.39 7.24
N ILE A 213 22.10 14.44 8.50
CA ILE A 213 21.90 13.37 9.48
C ILE A 213 20.53 13.58 10.11
N SER A 214 19.58 12.73 9.72
CA SER A 214 18.18 12.85 10.13
C SER A 214 17.62 11.53 10.61
N GLN A 215 16.73 11.58 11.61
CA GLN A 215 16.09 10.43 12.22
C GLN A 215 14.58 10.43 11.96
N PHE A 216 14.01 9.23 11.84
CA PHE A 216 12.61 8.97 11.55
C PHE A 216 12.06 7.95 12.55
N ALA A 217 10.95 8.27 13.20
CA ALA A 217 10.30 7.40 14.18
C ALA A 217 8.79 7.35 13.97
N ASP A 218 8.14 6.32 14.53
CA ASP A 218 6.67 6.22 14.53
C ASP A 218 6.04 6.30 13.13
N ILE A 219 6.64 5.59 12.17
CA ILE A 219 6.23 5.55 10.77
C ILE A 219 4.98 4.69 10.65
N ARG A 220 3.86 5.33 10.29
CA ARG A 220 2.54 4.71 10.17
C ARG A 220 1.89 5.12 8.86
N LEU A 221 1.32 4.14 8.16
CA LEU A 221 0.55 4.35 6.94
C LEU A 221 -0.85 3.79 7.15
N ASN A 222 -1.86 4.63 6.97
CA ASN A 222 -3.24 4.18 6.78
C ASN A 222 -3.51 4.19 5.29
N TYR A 223 -3.89 3.07 4.69
CA TYR A 223 -4.05 2.96 3.25
C TYR A 223 -5.27 2.13 2.89
N ILE A 224 -5.76 2.28 1.67
CA ILE A 224 -6.76 1.37 1.12
C ILE A 224 -6.00 0.23 0.44
N PRO A 225 -6.09 -1.03 0.93
CA PRO A 225 -5.47 -2.16 0.26
C PRO A 225 -5.96 -2.25 -1.19
N ARG A 226 -5.04 -2.52 -2.10
CA ARG A 226 -5.42 -2.96 -3.43
C ARG A 226 -5.87 -4.40 -3.30
N THR A 227 -7.17 -4.65 -3.36
CA THR A 227 -7.66 -5.97 -3.74
C THR A 227 -7.70 -6.04 -5.25
N THR A 228 -7.15 -7.12 -5.79
CA THR A 228 -7.36 -7.49 -7.19
C THR A 228 -8.84 -7.80 -7.41
N LEU A 229 -9.30 -7.67 -8.66
CA LEU A 229 -10.66 -8.10 -8.99
C LEU A 229 -10.88 -9.59 -8.62
N ALA A 230 -9.85 -10.45 -8.77
CA ALA A 230 -9.92 -11.84 -8.34
C ALA A 230 -10.24 -12.00 -6.84
N GLU A 231 -9.58 -11.24 -5.97
CA GLU A 231 -9.84 -11.26 -4.52
C GLU A 231 -11.25 -10.78 -4.20
N ASP A 232 -11.69 -9.68 -4.81
CA ASP A 232 -13.06 -9.16 -4.67
C ASP A 232 -14.12 -10.18 -5.13
N LEU A 233 -13.85 -10.91 -6.21
CA LEU A 233 -14.73 -11.95 -6.73
C LEU A 233 -14.84 -13.15 -5.78
N VAL A 234 -13.72 -13.56 -5.18
CA VAL A 234 -13.71 -14.63 -4.18
C VAL A 234 -14.44 -14.20 -2.92
N ALA A 235 -14.20 -12.97 -2.43
CA ALA A 235 -14.88 -12.42 -1.26
C ALA A 235 -16.41 -12.32 -1.46
N ASP A 236 -16.88 -11.74 -2.57
CA ASP A 236 -18.32 -11.69 -2.92
C ASP A 236 -18.91 -13.10 -3.03
N GLY A 237 -18.17 -14.05 -3.61
CA GLY A 237 -18.59 -15.44 -3.72
C GLY A 237 -18.81 -16.11 -2.36
N ILE A 238 -17.83 -16.01 -1.45
CA ILE A 238 -17.95 -16.58 -0.10
C ILE A 238 -19.07 -15.93 0.69
N GLN A 239 -19.21 -14.60 0.63
CA GLN A 239 -20.24 -13.87 1.36
C GLN A 239 -21.65 -14.22 0.87
N ARG A 240 -21.81 -14.52 -0.43
CA ARG A 240 -23.11 -14.72 -1.06
C ARG A 240 -23.59 -16.18 -1.06
N TYR A 241 -22.67 -17.14 -1.00
CA TYR A 241 -22.98 -18.55 -1.12
C TYR A 241 -22.56 -19.34 0.13
N ASP A 242 -23.41 -19.35 1.16
CA ASP A 242 -23.18 -20.01 2.47
C ASP A 242 -22.86 -21.51 2.42
N ARG A 243 -23.04 -22.17 1.26
CA ARG A 243 -22.77 -23.60 1.06
C ARG A 243 -21.36 -23.89 0.52
N LEU A 244 -20.56 -22.85 0.27
CA LEU A 244 -19.16 -22.98 -0.10
C LEU A 244 -18.33 -23.37 1.12
N ILE A 245 -17.40 -24.29 0.91
CA ILE A 245 -16.35 -24.61 1.87
C ILE A 245 -15.13 -23.73 1.58
N SER A 246 -14.73 -23.69 0.31
CA SER A 246 -13.70 -22.76 -0.16
C SER A 246 -13.89 -22.39 -1.63
N LEU A 247 -13.29 -21.28 -1.99
CA LEU A 247 -13.36 -20.70 -3.33
C LEU A 247 -12.01 -20.11 -3.67
N ALA A 248 -11.48 -20.45 -4.83
CA ALA A 248 -10.20 -19.92 -5.29
C ALA A 248 -10.20 -19.71 -6.81
N ILE A 249 -9.41 -18.74 -7.25
CA ILE A 249 -9.16 -18.44 -8.66
C ILE A 249 -7.69 -18.74 -8.93
N CYS A 250 -7.45 -19.57 -9.95
CA CYS A 250 -6.12 -19.92 -10.41
C CYS A 250 -5.87 -19.26 -11.77
N SER A 251 -4.78 -18.51 -11.90
CA SER A 251 -4.41 -17.83 -13.14
C SER A 251 -2.90 -17.52 -13.19
N THR A 252 -2.49 -16.75 -14.18
CA THR A 252 -1.15 -16.18 -14.30
C THR A 252 -1.24 -14.67 -14.03
N THR A 253 -0.13 -14.03 -13.68
CA THR A 253 -0.07 -12.57 -13.49
C THR A 253 0.94 -11.94 -14.45
N SER A 254 1.01 -10.61 -14.45
CA SER A 254 2.04 -9.87 -15.19
C SER A 254 3.46 -10.24 -14.73
N THR A 255 3.63 -10.48 -13.42
CA THR A 255 4.92 -10.77 -12.77
C THR A 255 5.25 -12.26 -12.68
N ARG A 256 4.24 -13.15 -12.75
CA ARG A 256 4.41 -14.59 -12.60
C ARG A 256 3.65 -15.37 -13.68
N LYS A 257 4.40 -16.04 -14.55
CA LYS A 257 3.87 -16.72 -15.75
C LYS A 257 3.42 -18.16 -15.51
N ASP A 258 3.85 -18.81 -14.43
CA ASP A 258 3.34 -20.12 -14.05
C ASP A 258 1.95 -20.00 -13.41
N LEU A 259 1.11 -21.02 -13.64
CA LEU A 259 -0.26 -21.03 -13.15
C LEU A 259 -0.28 -21.25 -11.64
N HIS A 260 -0.83 -20.29 -10.90
CA HIS A 260 -0.89 -20.29 -9.44
C HIS A 260 -2.22 -19.77 -8.94
N VAL A 261 -2.48 -19.96 -7.65
CA VAL A 261 -3.65 -19.41 -6.97
C VAL A 261 -3.46 -17.90 -6.83
N VAL A 262 -4.25 -17.11 -7.57
CA VAL A 262 -4.19 -15.63 -7.55
C VAL A 262 -5.12 -15.02 -6.51
N ALA A 263 -6.18 -15.75 -6.12
CA ALA A 263 -7.09 -15.36 -5.05
C ALA A 263 -7.71 -16.60 -4.40
N SER A 264 -7.94 -16.57 -3.10
CA SER A 264 -8.50 -17.69 -2.34
C SER A 264 -9.21 -17.23 -1.07
N SER A 265 -10.27 -17.93 -0.68
CA SER A 265 -10.93 -17.77 0.62
C SER A 265 -10.05 -18.29 1.76
N GLU A 266 -9.04 -19.09 1.43
CA GLU A 266 -8.02 -19.63 2.31
C GLU A 266 -6.72 -18.86 2.01
N ALA A 267 -6.37 -17.86 2.84
CA ALA A 267 -5.33 -16.87 2.54
C ALA A 267 -3.93 -17.49 2.38
N ASP A 268 -3.66 -18.57 3.10
CA ASP A 268 -2.43 -19.37 3.03
C ASP A 268 -2.20 -20.03 1.68
N ARG A 269 -3.26 -20.19 0.87
CA ARG A 269 -3.17 -20.81 -0.45
C ARG A 269 -2.78 -19.85 -1.57
N VAL A 270 -2.86 -18.54 -1.34
CA VAL A 270 -2.51 -17.55 -2.36
C VAL A 270 -1.01 -17.68 -2.69
N GLY A 271 -0.70 -17.79 -3.98
CA GLY A 271 0.66 -18.05 -4.46
C GLY A 271 1.04 -19.54 -4.58
N GLU A 272 0.23 -20.49 -4.10
CA GLU A 272 0.48 -21.91 -4.36
C GLU A 272 0.37 -22.23 -5.86
N PRO A 273 1.14 -23.21 -6.38
CA PRO A 273 0.90 -23.74 -7.72
C PRO A 273 -0.54 -24.23 -7.89
N ALA A 274 -1.18 -23.91 -9.01
CA ALA A 274 -2.61 -24.18 -9.23
C ALA A 274 -2.96 -25.68 -9.40
N GLY A 275 -1.92 -26.53 -9.56
CA GLY A 275 -2.04 -27.96 -9.83
C GLY A 275 -2.40 -28.26 -11.30
N GLU A 276 -2.17 -29.51 -11.71
CA GLU A 276 -2.37 -29.94 -13.10
C GLU A 276 -3.81 -29.75 -13.61
N MET A 277 -4.79 -29.88 -12.71
CA MET A 277 -6.20 -29.80 -13.09
C MET A 277 -6.61 -28.41 -13.57
N ALA A 278 -6.06 -27.35 -12.96
CA ALA A 278 -6.32 -25.99 -13.40
C ALA A 278 -5.75 -25.74 -14.80
N GLY A 279 -4.58 -26.31 -15.08
CA GLY A 279 -3.97 -26.28 -16.42
C GLY A 279 -4.84 -26.98 -17.47
N LYS A 280 -5.39 -28.17 -17.16
CA LYS A 280 -6.30 -28.89 -18.07
C LYS A 280 -7.59 -28.14 -18.34
N VAL A 281 -8.21 -27.59 -17.30
CA VAL A 281 -9.45 -26.80 -17.41
C VAL A 281 -9.25 -25.60 -18.33
N LEU A 282 -8.11 -24.93 -18.24
CA LEU A 282 -7.77 -23.80 -19.11
C LEU A 282 -7.45 -24.23 -20.54
N ALA A 283 -6.66 -25.29 -20.71
CA ALA A 283 -6.23 -25.76 -22.02
C ALA A 283 -7.37 -26.36 -22.85
N GLU A 284 -8.27 -27.12 -22.20
CA GLU A 284 -9.37 -27.82 -22.85
C GLU A 284 -10.66 -27.00 -22.85
N ASN A 285 -10.74 -25.96 -22.03
CA ASN A 285 -11.95 -25.17 -21.78
C ASN A 285 -13.15 -26.03 -21.33
N VAL A 286 -12.89 -27.03 -20.49
CA VAL A 286 -13.88 -27.99 -19.99
C VAL A 286 -13.87 -28.01 -18.47
N PRO A 287 -15.04 -28.01 -17.81
CA PRO A 287 -15.11 -28.12 -16.36
C PRO A 287 -14.72 -29.53 -15.89
N TYR A 288 -14.07 -29.61 -14.74
CA TYR A 288 -13.70 -30.85 -14.10
C TYR A 288 -14.33 -30.96 -12.71
N VAL A 289 -14.75 -32.16 -12.31
CA VAL A 289 -15.30 -32.42 -10.97
C VAL A 289 -14.54 -33.57 -10.32
N ALA A 290 -14.11 -33.35 -9.07
CA ALA A 290 -13.56 -34.37 -8.20
C ALA A 290 -14.40 -34.52 -6.94
N LYS A 291 -14.69 -35.77 -6.56
CA LYS A 291 -15.30 -36.09 -5.28
C LYS A 291 -14.21 -36.34 -4.24
N ARG A 292 -14.41 -35.81 -3.03
CA ARG A 292 -13.57 -36.05 -1.86
C ARG A 292 -14.45 -36.56 -0.71
N SER A 293 -13.85 -37.13 0.33
CA SER A 293 -14.62 -37.55 1.51
C SER A 293 -15.37 -36.35 2.09
N GLY A 294 -16.71 -36.40 2.10
CA GLY A 294 -17.58 -35.32 2.58
C GLY A 294 -17.77 -34.13 1.64
N ASN A 295 -16.90 -33.91 0.66
CA ASN A 295 -16.86 -32.69 -0.17
C ASN A 295 -16.89 -33.00 -1.67
N VAL A 296 -17.26 -32.00 -2.47
CA VAL A 296 -17.11 -32.04 -3.92
C VAL A 296 -16.40 -30.78 -4.39
N VAL A 297 -15.41 -30.95 -5.27
CA VAL A 297 -14.65 -29.87 -5.88
C VAL A 297 -15.03 -29.81 -7.35
N ALA A 298 -15.56 -28.67 -7.79
CA ALA A 298 -15.76 -28.37 -9.20
C ALA A 298 -14.76 -27.30 -9.62
N MET A 299 -14.03 -27.56 -10.71
CA MET A 299 -13.11 -26.61 -11.32
C MET A 299 -13.65 -26.21 -12.68
N LEU A 300 -13.85 -24.92 -12.90
CA LEU A 300 -14.51 -24.40 -14.10
C LEU A 300 -13.66 -23.30 -14.75
N PRO A 301 -13.68 -23.18 -16.08
CA PRO A 301 -13.03 -22.06 -16.76
C PRO A 301 -13.80 -20.76 -16.48
N LEU A 302 -13.06 -19.69 -16.21
CA LEU A 302 -13.53 -18.31 -16.14
C LEU A 302 -13.03 -17.59 -17.39
N HIS A 303 -13.97 -17.01 -18.12
CA HIS A 303 -13.67 -16.36 -19.40
C HIS A 303 -13.58 -14.85 -19.25
N ASP A 304 -12.87 -14.23 -20.18
CA ASP A 304 -12.92 -12.79 -20.39
C ASP A 304 -14.15 -12.37 -21.23
N ARG A 305 -14.23 -11.09 -21.58
CA ARG A 305 -15.32 -10.56 -22.43
C ARG A 305 -15.34 -11.12 -23.85
N ASN A 306 -14.22 -11.64 -24.35
CA ASN A 306 -14.10 -12.21 -25.68
C ASN A 306 -14.48 -13.69 -25.70
N GLY A 307 -14.60 -14.30 -24.51
CA GLY A 307 -14.90 -15.73 -24.36
C GLY A 307 -13.65 -16.60 -24.27
N ASP A 308 -12.46 -16.01 -24.08
CA ASP A 308 -11.22 -16.75 -23.90
C ASP A 308 -11.07 -17.22 -22.45
N PRO A 309 -10.68 -18.49 -22.18
CA PRO A 309 -10.47 -18.97 -20.82
C PRO A 309 -9.19 -18.36 -20.24
N ILE A 310 -9.34 -17.50 -19.23
CA ILE A 310 -8.22 -16.75 -18.61
C ILE A 310 -7.89 -17.22 -17.19
N ALA A 311 -8.79 -17.91 -16.51
CA ALA A 311 -8.56 -18.47 -15.17
C ALA A 311 -9.36 -19.75 -14.94
N ALA A 312 -8.95 -20.57 -13.98
CA ALA A 312 -9.71 -21.71 -13.49
C ALA A 312 -10.24 -21.41 -12.08
N VAL A 313 -11.54 -21.52 -11.87
CA VAL A 313 -12.18 -21.28 -10.58
C VAL A 313 -12.40 -22.62 -9.88
N ARG A 314 -11.78 -22.79 -8.73
CA ARG A 314 -11.96 -23.93 -7.84
C ARG A 314 -13.10 -23.63 -6.87
N VAL A 315 -14.19 -24.36 -6.98
CA VAL A 315 -15.37 -24.27 -6.13
C VAL A 315 -15.47 -25.53 -5.29
N GLU A 316 -15.24 -25.42 -3.98
CA GLU A 316 -15.41 -26.53 -3.04
C GLU A 316 -16.70 -26.38 -2.25
N MET A 317 -17.49 -27.45 -2.21
CA MET A 317 -18.80 -27.48 -1.58
C MET A 317 -18.99 -28.75 -0.76
N LYS A 318 -19.87 -28.69 0.24
CA LYS A 318 -20.37 -29.91 0.91
C LYS A 318 -21.04 -30.83 -0.12
N SER A 319 -20.69 -32.11 -0.06
CA SER A 319 -21.36 -33.15 -0.85
C SER A 319 -22.69 -33.55 -0.19
N PHE A 320 -23.55 -34.23 -0.93
CA PHE A 320 -24.82 -34.74 -0.43
C PHE A 320 -25.09 -36.15 -0.97
N PRO A 321 -25.98 -36.95 -0.35
CA PRO A 321 -26.32 -38.28 -0.83
C PRO A 321 -26.84 -38.25 -2.28
N GLY A 322 -26.22 -39.03 -3.17
CA GLY A 322 -26.56 -39.02 -4.60
C GLY A 322 -25.86 -37.92 -5.41
N GLN A 323 -24.83 -37.26 -4.88
CA GLN A 323 -24.02 -36.29 -5.62
C GLN A 323 -23.40 -36.91 -6.88
N THR A 324 -23.76 -36.35 -8.04
CA THR A 324 -23.16 -36.65 -9.36
C THR A 324 -22.30 -35.48 -9.84
N ASP A 325 -21.46 -35.72 -10.85
CA ASP A 325 -20.61 -34.68 -11.42
C ASP A 325 -21.44 -33.60 -12.11
N LYS A 326 -22.50 -34.02 -12.82
CA LYS A 326 -23.49 -33.11 -13.43
C LYS A 326 -24.14 -32.19 -12.38
N ASN A 327 -24.57 -32.73 -11.25
CA ASN A 327 -25.20 -31.92 -10.21
C ASN A 327 -24.19 -31.01 -9.50
N ALA A 328 -22.92 -31.41 -9.39
CA ALA A 328 -21.86 -30.57 -8.84
C ALA A 328 -21.60 -29.37 -9.75
N PHE A 329 -21.49 -29.62 -11.06
CA PHE A 329 -21.34 -28.59 -12.07
C PHE A 329 -22.52 -27.59 -12.06
N VAL A 330 -23.76 -28.07 -12.05
CA VAL A 330 -24.96 -27.21 -12.03
C VAL A 330 -24.98 -26.29 -10.80
N ARG A 331 -24.42 -26.73 -9.67
CA ARG A 331 -24.31 -25.91 -8.45
C ARG A 331 -23.19 -24.87 -8.54
N ALA A 332 -22.06 -25.21 -9.16
CA ALA A 332 -20.90 -24.34 -9.25
C ALA A 332 -21.00 -23.30 -10.39
N ALA A 333 -21.63 -23.67 -11.51
CA ALA A 333 -21.71 -22.82 -12.70
C ALA A 333 -22.33 -21.42 -12.47
N PRO A 334 -23.39 -21.24 -11.67
CA PRO A 334 -23.93 -19.91 -11.38
C PRO A 334 -22.95 -18.98 -10.66
N ILE A 335 -22.07 -19.55 -9.84
CA ILE A 335 -21.04 -18.80 -9.10
C ILE A 335 -20.03 -18.23 -10.08
N VAL A 336 -19.50 -19.09 -10.95
CA VAL A 336 -18.51 -18.71 -11.97
C VAL A 336 -19.10 -17.77 -13.02
N LYS A 337 -20.35 -18.01 -13.44
CA LYS A 337 -21.05 -17.10 -14.38
C LYS A 337 -21.22 -15.69 -13.81
N ARG A 338 -21.47 -15.56 -12.51
CA ARG A 338 -21.57 -14.25 -11.85
C ARG A 338 -20.21 -13.56 -11.79
N MET A 339 -19.15 -14.30 -11.51
CA MET A 339 -17.78 -13.77 -11.58
C MET A 339 -17.46 -13.27 -12.98
N GLN A 340 -17.73 -14.10 -13.98
CA GLN A 340 -17.48 -13.81 -15.39
C GLN A 340 -18.15 -12.51 -15.86
N ALA A 341 -19.33 -12.18 -15.33
CA ALA A 341 -20.04 -10.95 -15.69
C ALA A 341 -19.29 -9.65 -15.28
N ARG A 342 -18.29 -9.74 -14.41
CA ARG A 342 -17.47 -8.61 -13.94
C ARG A 342 -16.06 -8.59 -14.54
N VAL A 343 -15.69 -9.58 -15.34
CA VAL A 343 -14.31 -9.79 -15.81
C VAL A 343 -14.18 -9.37 -17.27
N LEU A 344 -13.38 -8.34 -17.55
CA LEU A 344 -13.16 -7.89 -18.93
C LEU A 344 -11.90 -8.47 -19.55
N SER A 345 -10.84 -8.70 -18.77
CA SER A 345 -9.56 -9.23 -19.22
C SER A 345 -8.76 -9.90 -18.09
N LEU A 346 -7.70 -10.63 -18.47
CA LEU A 346 -6.73 -11.18 -17.52
C LEU A 346 -5.97 -10.11 -16.72
N GLU A 347 -5.64 -8.98 -17.36
CA GLU A 347 -4.95 -7.88 -16.68
C GLU A 347 -5.80 -7.29 -15.58
N GLU A 348 -7.08 -7.00 -15.85
CA GLU A 348 -8.00 -6.48 -14.83
C GLU A 348 -8.24 -7.49 -13.70
N LEU A 349 -8.32 -8.78 -14.04
CA LEU A 349 -8.55 -9.84 -13.05
C LEU A 349 -7.44 -9.89 -11.99
N THR A 350 -6.20 -9.56 -12.35
CA THR A 350 -4.99 -9.87 -11.55
C THR A 350 -4.14 -8.67 -11.15
N ARG A 351 -4.61 -7.44 -11.40
CA ARG A 351 -3.86 -6.20 -11.18
C ARG A 351 -4.20 -5.49 -9.87
#